data_AF-A0A368EPF9-F1
#
_entry.id   AF-A0A368EPF9-F1
#
_cell.length_a   1.000
_cell.length_b   1.000
_cell.length_c   1.000
_cell.angle_alpha   90.00
_cell.angle_beta   90.00
_cell.angle_gamma   90.00
#
_symmetry.space_group_name_H-M   'P 1'
#
loop_
_entity.id
_entity.type
_entity.pdbx_description
1 polymer ?
#
loop_
_entity_poly.entity_id
_entity_poly.type
_entity_poly.pdbx_seq_one_letter_code
_entity_poly.pdbx_strand_id
1 'polypeptide(L)'
;MDERSVAELFATLLAQTASKSDADARMYAALDNQGLLSRVTTHRYICRRGCPIATVYKVGAAVMLAVRDYKYSPGLNEAQSVESARAKNTLDGNRHWPAHVYDMTDLAEWGDDAGASIVCRHYRGVLTGKRVLEDSRDVAPGHPNKPTRL
;
A
#
# COMPACT_ATOMS: atom_id res chain seq x y z
N MET A 1 -8.05 18.38 12.19
CA MET A 1 -6.66 18.22 11.73
C MET A 1 -6.58 18.81 10.34
N ASP A 2 -5.84 19.91 10.22
CA ASP A 2 -5.43 20.52 8.95
C ASP A 2 -4.34 19.61 8.30
N GLU A 3 -4.14 19.66 6.98
CA GLU A 3 -3.08 18.89 6.28
C GLU A 3 -1.70 19.11 6.91
N ARG A 4 -1.44 20.30 7.45
CA ARG A 4 -0.23 20.63 8.22
C ARG A 4 0.01 19.69 9.41
N SER A 5 -1.04 19.30 10.13
CA SER A 5 -0.92 18.37 11.27
C SER A 5 -0.60 16.92 10.87
N VAL A 6 -0.98 16.51 9.65
CA VAL A 6 -0.63 15.17 9.12
C VAL A 6 0.82 15.13 8.64
N ALA A 7 1.29 16.21 7.99
CA ALA A 7 2.68 16.33 7.56
C ALA A 7 3.66 16.39 8.75
N GLU A 8 3.30 17.10 9.83
CA GLU A 8 4.09 17.15 11.06
C GLU A 8 4.17 15.79 11.77
N LEU A 9 3.06 15.04 11.78
CA LEU A 9 3.04 13.65 12.26
C LEU A 9 3.99 12.76 11.42
N PHE A 10 4.04 12.96 10.10
CA PHE A 10 4.94 12.20 9.21
C PHE A 10 6.39 12.50 9.47
N ALA A 11 6.77 13.77 9.54
CA ALA A 11 8.13 14.19 9.85
C ALA A 11 8.59 13.62 11.21
N THR A 12 7.70 13.61 12.21
CA THR A 12 7.97 13.04 13.52
C THR A 12 8.19 11.53 13.46
N LEU A 13 7.36 10.79 12.72
CA LEU A 13 7.49 9.34 12.58
C LEU A 13 8.74 8.95 11.79
N LEU A 14 9.08 9.68 10.71
CA LEU A 14 10.31 9.48 9.95
C LEU A 14 11.56 9.63 10.84
N ALA A 15 11.59 10.66 11.70
CA ALA A 15 12.71 10.89 12.61
C ALA A 15 12.89 9.80 13.68
N GLN A 16 11.88 8.97 13.93
CA GLN A 16 11.85 7.96 15.00
C GLN A 16 12.09 6.52 14.51
N THR A 17 12.37 6.31 13.23
CA THR A 17 12.48 4.96 12.64
C THR A 17 13.87 4.72 12.03
N ALA A 18 14.32 3.46 12.11
CA ALA A 18 15.62 3.05 11.57
C ALA A 18 15.57 2.79 10.05
N SER A 19 14.38 2.62 9.48
CA SER A 19 14.18 2.37 8.05
C SER A 19 12.96 3.14 7.52
N LYS A 20 13.05 3.65 6.28
CA LYS A 20 11.96 4.37 5.60
C LYS A 20 10.70 3.51 5.47
N SER A 21 10.86 2.23 5.12
CA SER A 21 9.72 1.30 5.01
C SER A 21 8.98 1.10 6.34
N ASP A 22 9.69 1.07 7.48
CA ASP A 22 9.04 0.98 8.79
C ASP A 22 8.30 2.28 9.13
N ALA A 23 8.85 3.44 8.73
CA ALA A 23 8.19 4.73 8.87
C ALA A 23 6.87 4.78 8.10
N ASP A 24 6.89 4.34 6.84
CA ASP A 24 5.74 4.33 5.94
C ASP A 24 4.63 3.41 6.48
N ALA A 25 4.99 2.21 6.96
CA ALA A 25 4.06 1.28 7.58
C ALA A 25 3.45 1.85 8.87
N ARG A 26 4.25 2.48 9.73
CA ARG A 26 3.77 3.12 10.98
C ARG A 26 2.86 4.31 10.70
N MET A 27 3.16 5.10 9.67
CA MET A 27 2.31 6.21 9.25
C MET A 27 0.94 5.70 8.82
N TYR A 28 0.90 4.71 7.93
CA TYR A 28 -0.37 4.09 7.51
C TYR A 28 -1.17 3.59 8.72
N ALA A 29 -0.53 2.86 9.64
CA ALA A 29 -1.18 2.37 10.85
C ALA A 29 -1.70 3.52 11.74
N ALA A 30 -0.94 4.60 11.90
CA ALA A 30 -1.37 5.77 12.67
C ALA A 30 -2.59 6.46 12.05
N LEU A 31 -2.63 6.60 10.73
CA LEU A 31 -3.77 7.17 9.99
C LEU A 31 -5.01 6.29 10.09
N ASP A 32 -4.85 4.97 9.96
CA ASP A 32 -5.96 4.02 10.02
C ASP A 32 -6.55 3.95 11.44
N ASN A 33 -5.70 3.81 12.46
CA ASN A 33 -6.11 3.75 13.87
C ASN A 33 -6.84 5.02 14.34
N GLN A 34 -6.52 6.17 13.76
CA GLN A 34 -7.18 7.44 14.08
C GLN A 34 -8.41 7.71 13.19
N GLY A 35 -8.76 6.80 12.27
CA GLY A 35 -9.86 6.98 11.32
C GLY A 35 -9.61 8.10 10.29
N LEU A 36 -8.36 8.52 10.12
CA LEU A 36 -7.96 9.62 9.25
C LEU A 36 -7.61 9.17 7.83
N LEU A 37 -7.39 7.87 7.63
CA LEU A 37 -7.01 7.31 6.32
C LEU A 37 -7.99 7.73 5.21
N SER A 38 -9.29 7.77 5.51
CA SER A 38 -10.32 8.21 4.56
C SER A 38 -10.12 9.64 4.06
N ARG A 39 -9.56 10.54 4.89
CA ARG A 39 -9.32 11.96 4.57
C ARG A 39 -8.08 12.19 3.70
N VAL A 40 -7.18 11.22 3.65
CA VAL A 40 -5.95 11.30 2.85
C VAL A 40 -5.98 10.38 1.64
N THR A 41 -7.00 9.53 1.53
CA THR A 41 -7.18 8.60 0.40
C THR A 41 -7.49 9.38 -0.89
N THR A 42 -6.82 9.03 -1.97
CA THR A 42 -7.04 9.59 -3.32
C THR A 42 -7.53 8.56 -4.33
N HIS A 43 -7.17 7.28 -4.18
CA HIS A 43 -7.61 6.23 -5.10
C HIS A 43 -7.70 4.87 -4.41
N ARG A 44 -8.40 3.92 -5.03
CA ARG A 44 -8.52 2.54 -4.55
C ARG A 44 -8.47 1.56 -5.72
N TYR A 45 -7.76 0.46 -5.50
CA TYR A 45 -7.76 -0.67 -6.42
C TYR A 45 -8.55 -1.83 -5.82
N ILE A 46 -9.47 -2.36 -6.63
CA ILE A 46 -10.29 -3.53 -6.29
C ILE A 46 -10.12 -4.60 -7.36
N CYS A 47 -10.21 -5.88 -6.99
CA CYS A 47 -10.26 -6.94 -8.01
C CYS A 47 -11.63 -6.95 -8.71
N ARG A 48 -11.75 -7.66 -9.83
CA ARG A 48 -13.05 -7.86 -10.51
C ARG A 48 -14.18 -8.38 -9.61
N ARG A 49 -13.85 -9.19 -8.60
CA ARG A 49 -14.81 -9.68 -7.59
C ARG A 49 -15.12 -8.71 -6.45
N GLY A 50 -14.55 -7.50 -6.48
CA GLY A 50 -14.81 -6.44 -5.51
C GLY A 50 -13.96 -6.51 -4.23
N CYS A 51 -12.96 -7.40 -4.14
CA CYS A 51 -12.05 -7.41 -2.99
C CYS A 51 -11.20 -6.12 -3.00
N PRO A 52 -11.06 -5.41 -1.87
CA PRO A 52 -10.09 -4.32 -1.74
C PRO A 52 -8.68 -4.89 -1.81
N ILE A 53 -7.88 -4.41 -2.76
CA ILE A 53 -6.48 -4.84 -2.94
C ILE A 53 -5.54 -3.81 -2.34
N ALA A 54 -5.70 -2.55 -2.74
CA ALA A 54 -4.79 -1.49 -2.33
C ALA A 54 -5.49 -0.14 -2.21
N THR A 55 -4.97 0.71 -1.33
CA THR A 55 -5.43 2.08 -1.10
C THR A 55 -4.29 3.04 -1.42
N VAL A 56 -4.57 4.02 -2.27
CA VAL A 56 -3.64 5.12 -2.58
C VAL A 56 -4.01 6.31 -1.71
N TYR A 57 -3.02 6.89 -1.05
CA TYR A 57 -3.20 8.06 -0.19
C TYR A 57 -2.02 9.02 -0.30
N LYS A 58 -2.25 10.30 0.01
CA LYS A 58 -1.22 11.34 -0.03
C LYS A 58 -0.78 11.71 1.37
N VAL A 59 0.53 11.87 1.56
CA VAL A 59 1.13 12.41 2.79
C VAL A 59 2.16 13.46 2.38
N GLY A 60 1.83 14.73 2.58
CA GLY A 60 2.62 15.83 2.01
C GLY A 60 2.66 15.70 0.48
N ALA A 61 3.87 15.68 -0.09
CA ALA A 61 4.08 15.51 -1.52
C ALA A 61 4.13 14.03 -1.98
N ALA A 62 4.24 13.08 -1.04
CA ALA A 62 4.39 11.67 -1.38
C ALA A 62 3.03 11.01 -1.68
N VAL A 63 3.02 10.17 -2.72
CA VAL A 63 1.90 9.28 -3.04
C VAL A 63 2.23 7.88 -2.55
N MET A 64 1.49 7.42 -1.57
CA MET A 64 1.69 6.13 -0.92
C MET A 64 0.67 5.10 -1.41
N LEU A 65 1.10 3.85 -1.55
CA LEU A 65 0.24 2.71 -1.82
C LEU A 65 0.29 1.73 -0.65
N ALA A 66 -0.81 1.59 0.07
CA ALA A 66 -0.98 0.54 1.07
C ALA A 66 -1.65 -0.69 0.43
N VAL A 67 -0.90 -1.78 0.34
CA VAL A 67 -1.38 -3.09 -0.07
C VAL A 67 -1.93 -3.82 1.16
N ARG A 68 -3.16 -4.33 1.04
CA ARG A 68 -3.84 -5.05 2.12
C ARG A 68 -3.14 -6.37 2.42
N ASP A 69 -3.32 -6.85 3.64
CA ASP A 69 -3.00 -8.23 3.97
C ASP A 69 -3.78 -9.19 3.07
N TYR A 70 -3.15 -10.30 2.71
CA TYR A 70 -3.74 -11.22 1.75
C TYR A 70 -3.36 -12.67 2.04
N LYS A 71 -4.18 -13.57 1.52
CA LYS A 71 -3.96 -15.01 1.64
C LYS A 71 -3.76 -15.67 0.28
N TYR A 72 -2.59 -16.26 0.06
CA TYR A 72 -2.37 -17.07 -1.13
C TYR A 72 -3.19 -18.38 -1.06
N SER A 73 -3.59 -18.89 -2.23
CA SER A 73 -4.07 -20.26 -2.34
C SER A 73 -2.95 -21.25 -2.00
N PRO A 74 -3.26 -22.46 -1.49
CA PRO A 74 -2.23 -23.43 -1.10
C PRO A 74 -1.17 -23.69 -2.18
N GLY A 75 -1.60 -24.08 -3.39
CA GLY A 75 -0.67 -24.37 -4.47
C GLY A 75 0.16 -23.16 -4.94
N LEU A 76 -0.41 -21.95 -4.93
CA LEU A 76 0.36 -20.75 -5.28
C LEU A 76 1.40 -20.42 -4.22
N ASN A 77 1.05 -20.59 -2.95
CA ASN A 77 1.95 -20.34 -1.84
C ASN A 77 3.12 -21.33 -1.81
N GLU A 78 2.85 -22.60 -2.12
CA GLU A 78 3.87 -23.64 -2.27
C GLU A 78 4.82 -23.35 -3.43
N ALA A 79 4.30 -22.85 -4.56
CA ALA A 79 5.10 -22.55 -5.74
C ALA A 79 5.98 -21.29 -5.62
N GLN A 80 5.63 -20.33 -4.75
CA GLN A 80 6.26 -19.02 -4.68
C GLN A 80 7.27 -18.84 -3.54
N SER A 81 7.17 -19.67 -2.51
CA SER A 81 7.96 -19.49 -1.29
C SER A 81 8.27 -20.84 -0.67
N VAL A 82 9.48 -21.02 -0.17
CA VAL A 82 9.87 -22.21 0.60
C VAL A 82 9.31 -22.14 2.02
N GLU A 83 9.17 -23.28 2.69
CA GLU A 83 8.56 -23.36 4.03
C GLU A 83 9.19 -22.41 5.06
N SER A 84 10.52 -22.34 5.09
CA SER A 84 11.25 -21.44 6.00
C SER A 84 10.94 -19.96 5.75
N ALA A 85 10.79 -19.56 4.48
CA ALA A 85 10.44 -18.20 4.12
C ALA A 85 8.98 -17.88 4.46
N ARG A 86 8.06 -18.84 4.32
CA ARG A 86 6.66 -18.69 4.74
C ARG A 86 6.55 -18.53 6.25
N ALA A 87 7.19 -19.43 7.01
CA ALA A 87 7.20 -19.40 8.47
C ALA A 87 7.70 -18.05 9.01
N LYS A 88 8.68 -17.45 8.34
CA LYS A 88 9.25 -16.15 8.71
C LYS A 88 8.41 -14.94 8.31
N ASN A 89 7.82 -14.95 7.10
CA ASN A 89 7.29 -13.73 6.48
C ASN A 89 5.75 -13.66 6.44
N THR A 90 5.05 -14.64 7.02
CA THR A 90 3.58 -14.66 7.09
C THR A 90 3.09 -14.56 8.54
N LEU A 91 1.92 -13.97 8.71
CA LEU A 91 1.27 -13.77 10.01
C LEU A 91 0.80 -15.08 10.65
N ASP A 92 0.41 -16.06 9.83
CA ASP A 92 -0.05 -17.38 10.25
C ASP A 92 1.02 -18.47 10.10
N GLY A 93 2.27 -18.09 9.79
CA GLY A 93 3.37 -19.01 9.51
C GLY A 93 3.20 -19.83 8.23
N ASN A 94 2.18 -19.56 7.40
CA ASN A 94 1.95 -20.29 6.16
C ASN A 94 1.55 -19.40 4.98
N ARG A 95 0.35 -18.80 4.97
CA ARG A 95 -0.29 -18.24 3.77
C ARG A 95 -0.76 -16.80 3.91
N HIS A 96 -0.79 -16.23 5.11
CA HIS A 96 -1.29 -14.89 5.37
C HIS A 96 -0.16 -13.88 5.36
N TRP A 97 0.00 -13.18 4.25
CA TRP A 97 1.06 -12.18 4.09
C TRP A 97 0.64 -10.85 4.72
N PRO A 98 1.58 -10.16 5.40
CA PRO A 98 1.29 -8.88 6.02
C PRO A 98 0.97 -7.80 4.98
N ALA A 99 0.31 -6.74 5.43
CA ALA A 99 0.15 -5.53 4.64
C ALA A 99 1.53 -4.87 4.39
N HIS A 100 1.67 -4.21 3.25
CA HIS A 100 2.88 -3.49 2.86
C HIS A 100 2.53 -2.08 2.41
N VAL A 101 3.40 -1.12 2.68
CA VAL A 101 3.27 0.26 2.21
C VAL A 101 4.45 0.58 1.32
N TYR A 102 4.17 1.20 0.18
CA TYR A 102 5.16 1.62 -0.80
C TYR A 102 5.02 3.12 -1.08
N ASP A 103 6.15 3.83 -1.14
CA ASP A 103 6.22 5.17 -1.71
C ASP A 103 6.27 5.04 -3.24
N MET A 104 5.16 5.38 -3.91
CA MET A 104 5.04 5.23 -5.35
C MET A 104 5.73 6.36 -6.10
N THR A 105 6.01 7.48 -5.41
CA THR A 105 6.81 8.59 -5.93
C THR A 105 8.25 8.11 -6.13
N ASP A 106 8.82 7.53 -5.07
CA ASP A 106 10.15 6.94 -5.05
C ASP A 106 10.24 5.79 -6.08
N LEU A 107 9.32 4.81 -6.02
CA LEU A 107 9.33 3.68 -6.96
C LEU A 107 9.27 4.10 -8.44
N ALA A 108 8.57 5.18 -8.78
CA ALA A 108 8.48 5.65 -10.15
C ALA A 108 9.83 6.16 -10.71
N GLU A 109 10.76 6.57 -9.84
CA GLU A 109 12.11 6.99 -10.24
C GLU A 109 12.99 5.81 -10.70
N TRP A 110 12.63 4.58 -10.32
CA TRP A 110 13.40 3.38 -10.61
C TRP A 110 13.11 2.80 -12.00
N GLY A 111 12.13 3.37 -12.73
CA GLY A 111 11.80 3.00 -14.10
C GLY A 111 10.30 2.74 -14.33
N ASP A 112 9.90 2.67 -15.59
CA ASP A 112 8.50 2.55 -16.00
C ASP A 112 7.82 1.25 -15.51
N ASP A 113 8.60 0.18 -15.31
CA ASP A 113 8.13 -1.13 -14.85
C ASP A 113 8.26 -1.34 -13.34
N ALA A 114 8.89 -0.41 -12.61
CA ALA A 114 9.06 -0.51 -11.17
C ALA A 114 7.71 -0.32 -10.46
N GLY A 115 7.40 -1.20 -9.52
CA GLY A 115 6.07 -1.23 -8.92
C GLY A 115 5.93 -2.14 -7.71
N ALA A 116 4.74 -2.07 -7.13
CA ALA A 116 4.34 -2.87 -5.99
C ALA A 116 3.63 -4.14 -6.45
N SER A 117 4.07 -5.29 -5.95
CA SER A 117 3.32 -6.54 -6.11
C SER A 117 2.01 -6.44 -5.33
N ILE A 118 0.90 -6.70 -6.00
CA ILE A 118 -0.42 -6.70 -5.41
C ILE A 118 -1.13 -8.02 -5.63
N VAL A 119 -1.77 -8.50 -4.57
CA VAL A 119 -2.37 -9.83 -4.56
C VAL A 119 -3.64 -9.82 -3.75
N CYS A 120 -4.64 -10.51 -4.26
CA CYS A 120 -5.66 -11.15 -3.44
C CYS A 120 -5.86 -12.59 -3.91
N ARG A 121 -6.84 -13.30 -3.34
CA ARG A 121 -7.18 -14.67 -3.79
C ARG A 121 -7.62 -14.73 -5.27
N HIS A 122 -8.05 -13.61 -5.84
CA HIS A 122 -8.67 -13.55 -7.19
C HIS A 122 -7.83 -12.81 -8.23
N TYR A 123 -6.78 -12.08 -7.81
CA TYR A 123 -5.98 -11.25 -8.69
C TYR A 123 -4.53 -11.27 -8.21
N ARG A 124 -3.60 -11.29 -9.16
CA ARG A 124 -2.17 -11.11 -8.95
C ARG A 124 -1.64 -10.21 -10.06
N GLY A 125 -0.83 -9.23 -9.68
CA GLY A 125 -0.18 -8.34 -10.64
C GLY A 125 0.79 -7.41 -9.97
N VAL A 126 1.29 -6.46 -10.76
CA VAL A 126 2.15 -5.37 -10.29
C VAL A 126 1.43 -4.06 -10.62
N LEU A 127 1.36 -3.16 -9.65
CA LEU A 127 0.99 -1.76 -9.90
C LEU A 127 2.27 -0.96 -10.00
N THR A 128 2.54 -0.42 -11.19
CA THR A 128 3.71 0.42 -11.41
C THR A 128 3.55 1.78 -10.73
N GLY A 129 4.67 2.39 -10.32
CA GLY A 129 4.69 3.75 -9.76
C GLY A 129 3.99 4.74 -10.68
N LYS A 130 4.37 4.72 -11.96
CA LYS A 130 3.77 5.56 -13.02
C LYS A 130 2.26 5.45 -13.09
N ARG A 131 1.72 4.22 -13.09
CA ARG A 131 0.28 4.00 -13.17
C ARG A 131 -0.45 4.55 -11.95
N VAL A 132 0.09 4.33 -10.75
CA VAL A 132 -0.52 4.82 -9.51
C VAL A 132 -0.50 6.35 -9.43
N LEU A 133 0.59 6.97 -9.87
CA LEU A 133 0.70 8.43 -9.93
C LEU A 133 -0.28 9.03 -10.94
N GLU A 134 -0.48 8.38 -12.08
CA GLU A 134 -1.48 8.80 -13.08
C GLU A 134 -2.90 8.67 -12.56
N ASP A 135 -3.27 7.51 -11.98
CA ASP A 135 -4.62 7.23 -11.48
C ASP A 135 -5.03 8.12 -10.29
N SER A 136 -4.05 8.75 -9.61
CA SER A 136 -4.27 9.66 -8.49
C SER A 136 -3.92 11.13 -8.79
N ARG A 137 -3.59 11.44 -10.05
CA ARG A 137 -3.27 12.79 -10.51
C ARG A 137 -4.49 13.70 -10.38
N ASP A 138 -4.27 14.90 -9.86
CA ASP A 138 -5.30 15.93 -9.67
C ASP A 138 -6.50 15.50 -8.80
N VAL A 139 -6.39 14.38 -8.08
CA VAL A 139 -7.39 13.96 -7.10
C VAL A 139 -7.08 14.59 -5.75
N ALA A 140 -8.07 15.30 -5.21
CA ALA A 140 -8.02 15.89 -3.89
C ALA A 140 -8.04 14.78 -2.80
N PRO A 141 -7.15 14.82 -1.79
CA PRO A 141 -7.21 13.93 -0.64
C PRO A 141 -8.60 13.97 0.01
N GLY A 142 -9.12 12.79 0.38
CA GLY A 142 -10.45 12.67 1.00
C GLY A 142 -11.60 12.58 0.00
N HIS A 143 -11.32 12.83 -1.28
CA HIS A 143 -12.30 12.78 -2.36
C HIS A 143 -11.84 11.80 -3.45
N PRO A 144 -11.73 10.50 -3.13
CA PRO A 144 -11.23 9.53 -4.08
C PRO A 144 -12.13 9.43 -5.30
N ASN A 145 -11.51 9.36 -6.48
CA ASN A 145 -12.18 9.02 -7.73
C ASN A 145 -12.72 7.57 -7.70
N LYS A 146 -13.41 7.19 -8.78
CA LYS A 146 -13.97 5.83 -8.93
C LYS A 146 -12.85 4.79 -8.79
N PRO A 147 -13.03 3.73 -7.99
CA PRO A 147 -12.02 2.68 -7.86
C PRO A 147 -11.71 2.01 -9.20
N THR A 148 -10.43 1.72 -9.44
CA THR A 148 -10.00 0.92 -10.58
C THR A 148 -10.22 -0.56 -10.30
N ARG A 149 -10.82 -1.26 -11.27
CA ARG A 149 -11.02 -2.71 -11.25
C ARG A 149 -9.90 -3.40 -12.01
N LEU A 150 -9.17 -4.27 -11.32
CA LEU A 150 -8.10 -5.12 -11.85
C LEU A 150 -8.65 -6.52 -12.14
#